data_AF-A0A7N0VEW2-F1
#
_entry.id   AF-A0A7N0VEW2-F1
#
_cell.length_a   1.000
_cell.length_b   1.000
_cell.length_c   1.000
_cell.angle_alpha   90.00
_cell.angle_beta   90.00
_cell.angle_gamma   90.00
#
_symmetry.space_group_name_H-M   'P 1'
#
loop_
_entity.id
_entity.type
_entity.pdbx_description
1 polymer ?
#
loop_
_entity_poly.entity_id
_entity_poly.type
_entity_poly.pdbx_seq_one_letter_code
_entity_poly.pdbx_strand_id
1 'polypeptide(L)'
;MIGPESFTICSQINCSQEVLSASELTGEKYWRLPLEDSYWESMKSGVADMVNTGGRQGGSITAALFLKQFVSEKVQWMHIDMAGPVWNDKKKAATGFGISTLVEWVLKNSSS
;
A
#
# COMPACT_ATOMS: atom_id res chain seq x y z
N MET A 1 6.09 -10.27 -3.92
CA MET A 1 4.65 -10.38 -3.67
C MET A 1 4.45 -11.27 -2.45
N ILE A 2 3.77 -10.80 -1.42
CA ILE A 2 3.65 -11.48 -0.12
C ILE A 2 2.48 -12.48 -0.15
N GLY A 3 2.57 -13.52 -0.98
CA GLY A 3 1.54 -14.57 -1.05
C GLY A 3 0.11 -14.09 -1.43
N PRO A 4 -0.86 -15.01 -1.51
CA PRO A 4 -2.24 -14.70 -1.88
C PRO A 4 -3.12 -14.23 -0.70
N GLU A 5 -2.64 -14.31 0.54
CA GLU A 5 -3.43 -14.04 1.76
C GLU A 5 -2.97 -12.80 2.56
N SER A 6 -1.87 -12.16 2.16
CA SER A 6 -1.27 -11.06 2.91
C SER A 6 -1.04 -9.84 2.03
N PHE A 7 -1.40 -8.66 2.54
CA PHE A 7 -1.33 -7.40 1.83
C PHE A 7 -0.08 -6.60 2.15
N THR A 8 0.17 -5.55 1.36
CA THR A 8 1.28 -4.62 1.56
C THR A 8 0.76 -3.20 1.78
N ILE A 9 1.09 -2.63 2.95
CA ILE A 9 0.98 -1.20 3.22
C ILE A 9 2.37 -0.58 3.06
N CYS A 10 2.49 0.42 2.20
CA CYS A 10 3.67 1.27 2.07
C CYS A 10 3.30 2.69 2.54
N SER A 11 3.72 3.09 3.75
CA SER A 11 3.33 4.39 4.30
C SER A 11 4.27 4.96 5.36
N GLN A 12 4.00 6.22 5.71
CA GLN A 12 4.51 6.85 6.94
C GLN A 12 3.99 6.10 8.19
N ILE A 13 4.79 6.16 9.27
CA ILE A 13 4.64 5.35 10.49
C ILE A 13 3.27 5.54 11.15
N ASN A 14 2.82 6.78 11.30
CA ASN A 14 1.63 7.08 12.08
C ASN A 14 0.36 6.57 11.39
N CYS A 15 0.18 6.88 10.11
CA CYS A 15 -0.99 6.45 9.35
C CYS A 15 -1.03 4.91 9.18
N SER A 16 0.12 4.24 9.06
CA SER A 16 0.13 2.75 9.04
C SER A 16 -0.40 2.13 10.32
N GLN A 17 -0.10 2.70 11.48
CA GLN A 17 -0.50 2.10 12.76
C GLN A 17 -2.02 2.12 12.92
N GLU A 18 -2.67 3.22 12.56
CA GLU A 18 -4.13 3.35 12.63
C GLU A 18 -4.84 2.32 11.76
N VAL A 19 -4.38 2.14 10.51
CA VAL A 19 -4.96 1.17 9.58
C VAL A 19 -4.67 -0.26 10.03
N LEU A 20 -3.47 -0.54 10.56
CA LEU A 20 -3.16 -1.85 11.12
C LEU A 20 -4.09 -2.18 12.30
N SER A 21 -4.31 -1.25 13.22
CA SER A 21 -5.25 -1.43 14.34
C SER A 21 -6.71 -1.53 13.90
N ALA A 22 -7.10 -0.92 12.78
CA ALA A 22 -8.42 -1.15 12.18
C ALA A 22 -8.51 -2.55 11.56
N SER A 23 -7.45 -3.01 10.91
CA SER A 23 -7.41 -4.31 10.24
C SER A 23 -7.44 -5.50 11.20
N GLU A 24 -6.87 -5.34 12.39
CA GLU A 24 -6.94 -6.34 13.46
C GLU A 24 -8.39 -6.59 13.90
N LEU A 25 -9.25 -5.57 13.87
CA LEU A 25 -10.66 -5.72 14.23
C LEU A 25 -11.48 -6.39 13.13
N THR A 26 -11.15 -6.14 11.87
CA THR A 26 -11.88 -6.66 10.70
C THR A 26 -11.39 -8.04 10.27
N GLY A 27 -10.26 -8.49 10.80
CA GLY A 27 -9.63 -9.77 10.44
C GLY A 27 -8.88 -9.73 9.12
N GLU A 28 -8.64 -8.55 8.57
CA GLU A 28 -7.91 -8.36 7.32
C GLU A 28 -6.41 -8.25 7.60
N LYS A 29 -5.58 -9.06 6.93
CA LYS A 29 -4.14 -9.09 7.18
C LYS A 29 -3.39 -8.12 6.29
N TYR A 30 -2.82 -7.07 6.89
CA TYR A 30 -1.90 -6.17 6.22
C TYR A 30 -0.47 -6.36 6.74
N TRP A 31 0.49 -6.18 5.84
CA TRP A 31 1.90 -6.18 6.15
C TRP A 31 2.51 -4.85 5.78
N ARG A 32 3.25 -4.23 6.71
CA ARG A 32 3.96 -2.99 6.40
C ARG A 32 5.26 -3.29 5.66
N LEU A 33 5.46 -2.66 4.51
CA LEU A 33 6.74 -2.66 3.82
C LEU A 33 7.53 -1.37 4.09
N PRO A 34 8.87 -1.46 4.18
CA PRO A 34 9.71 -0.30 4.28
C PRO A 34 9.71 0.46 2.93
N LEU A 35 9.54 1.78 3.01
CA LEU A 35 9.82 2.69 1.91
C LEU A 35 11.28 3.14 2.02
N GLU A 36 12.19 2.34 1.46
CA GLU A 36 13.61 2.62 1.51
C GLU A 36 14.05 3.40 0.28
N ASP A 37 14.83 4.47 0.47
CA ASP A 37 15.29 5.33 -0.62
C ASP A 37 16.28 4.63 -1.56
N SER A 38 16.89 3.51 -1.16
CA SER A 38 17.78 2.70 -2.00
C SER A 38 17.07 2.19 -3.27
N TYR A 39 15.76 1.95 -3.22
CA TYR A 39 14.97 1.58 -4.39
C TYR A 39 14.77 2.74 -5.38
N TRP A 40 14.97 3.99 -4.96
CA TRP A 40 14.85 5.17 -5.81
C TRP A 40 15.93 5.22 -6.90
N GLU A 41 17.13 4.72 -6.61
CA GLU A 41 18.23 4.70 -7.59
C GLU A 41 17.85 3.91 -8.85
N SER A 42 17.09 2.82 -8.68
CA SER A 42 16.60 2.01 -9.79
C SER A 42 15.54 2.68 -10.66
N MET A 43 14.98 3.81 -10.21
CA MET A 43 13.91 4.54 -10.91
C MET A 43 14.39 5.81 -11.62
N LYS A 44 15.69 6.14 -11.55
CA LYS A 44 16.26 7.27 -12.30
C LYS A 44 16.26 6.97 -13.79
N SER A 45 15.71 7.89 -14.59
CA SER A 45 15.75 7.82 -16.05
C SER A 45 16.87 8.71 -16.58
N GLY A 46 17.51 8.31 -17.69
CA GLY A 46 18.49 9.15 -18.39
C GLY A 46 17.85 10.21 -19.30
N VAL A 47 16.52 10.15 -19.49
CA VAL A 47 15.79 11.02 -20.45
C VAL A 47 14.65 11.78 -19.78
N ALA A 48 13.97 11.15 -18.81
CA ALA A 48 12.85 11.73 -18.07
C ALA A 48 13.21 11.91 -16.59
N ASP A 49 12.32 12.52 -15.82
CA ASP A 49 12.52 12.69 -14.36
C ASP A 49 12.58 11.34 -13.63
N MET A 50 11.84 10.33 -14.12
CA MET A 50 11.82 8.98 -13.55
C MET A 50 11.27 7.94 -14.53
N VAL A 51 11.53 6.65 -14.25
CA VAL A 51 10.85 5.52 -14.91
C VAL A 51 9.69 5.01 -14.06
N ASN A 52 8.62 4.56 -14.70
CA ASN A 52 7.44 3.98 -14.03
C ASN A 52 7.63 2.51 -13.63
N THR A 53 8.69 1.86 -14.11
CA THR A 53 9.02 0.47 -13.80
C THR A 53 10.36 0.39 -13.12
N GLY A 54 10.36 0.05 -11.82
CA GLY A 54 11.55 -0.51 -11.17
C GLY A 54 11.78 -1.94 -11.64
N GLY A 55 13.00 -2.47 -11.49
CA GLY A 55 13.34 -3.84 -11.88
C GLY A 55 12.41 -4.92 -11.28
N ARG A 56 12.61 -6.19 -11.67
CA ARG A 56 11.71 -7.30 -11.29
C ARG A 56 11.56 -7.54 -9.78
N GLN A 57 12.50 -7.05 -8.96
CA GLN A 57 12.47 -7.18 -7.51
C GLN A 57 11.89 -5.91 -6.87
N GLY A 58 11.01 -6.07 -5.88
CA GLY A 58 10.51 -4.93 -5.10
C GLY A 58 9.44 -4.08 -5.80
N GLY A 59 8.72 -4.61 -6.80
CA GLY A 59 7.71 -3.87 -7.59
C GLY A 59 6.67 -3.09 -6.78
N SER A 60 6.17 -3.63 -5.67
CA SER A 60 5.22 -2.90 -4.80
C SER A 60 5.86 -1.71 -4.06
N ILE A 61 7.16 -1.80 -3.72
CA ILE A 61 7.89 -0.70 -3.08
C ILE A 61 8.22 0.39 -4.09
N THR A 62 8.69 0.02 -5.29
CA THR A 62 8.99 0.98 -6.36
C THR A 62 7.73 1.69 -6.86
N ALA A 63 6.61 0.97 -7.01
CA ALA A 63 5.31 1.58 -7.32
C ALA A 63 4.87 2.59 -6.24
N ALA A 64 5.01 2.24 -4.95
CA ALA A 64 4.69 3.16 -3.87
C ALA A 64 5.61 4.40 -3.85
N LEU A 65 6.91 4.23 -4.11
CA LEU A 65 7.85 5.35 -4.23
C LEU A 65 7.54 6.25 -5.42
N PHE A 66 7.08 5.69 -6.54
CA PHE A 66 6.62 6.46 -7.69
C PHE A 66 5.41 7.34 -7.31
N LEU A 67 4.41 6.76 -6.64
CA LEU A 67 3.23 7.52 -6.19
C LEU A 67 3.58 8.61 -5.18
N LYS A 68 4.56 8.36 -4.29
CA LYS A 68 5.03 9.34 -3.30
C LYS A 68 5.52 10.65 -3.94
N GLN A 69 6.08 10.61 -5.15
CA GLN A 69 6.57 11.80 -5.86
C GLN A 69 5.46 12.80 -6.23
N PHE A 70 4.23 12.33 -6.33
CA PHE A 70 3.07 13.17 -6.66
C PHE A 70 2.38 13.76 -5.42
N VAL A 71 2.85 13.39 -4.21
CA VAL A 71 2.27 13.82 -2.95
C VAL A 71 3.18 14.87 -2.32
N SER A 72 2.58 15.99 -1.89
CA SER A 72 3.32 17.02 -1.16
C SER A 72 3.81 16.49 0.19
N GLU A 73 5.02 16.84 0.60
CA GLU A 73 5.62 16.44 1.88
C GLU A 73 4.79 16.81 3.11
N LYS A 74 3.90 17.82 2.99
CA LYS A 74 3.02 18.28 4.06
C LYS A 74 1.81 17.36 4.27
N VAL A 75 1.52 16.48 3.32
CA VAL A 75 0.35 15.58 3.35
C VAL A 75 0.75 14.23 3.92
N GLN A 76 0.04 13.80 4.96
CA GLN A 76 0.19 12.42 5.46
C GLN A 76 -0.38 11.45 4.42
N TRP A 77 0.43 10.49 3.98
CA TRP A 77 0.06 9.60 2.89
C TRP A 77 0.41 8.13 3.14
N MET A 78 -0.43 7.27 2.57
CA MET A 78 -0.30 5.83 2.60
C MET A 78 -0.76 5.23 1.28
N HIS A 79 0.00 4.26 0.80
CA HIS A 79 -0.40 3.37 -0.28
C HIS A 79 -0.77 2.00 0.28
N ILE A 80 -1.93 1.49 -0.13
CA ILE A 80 -2.41 0.15 0.17
C ILE A 80 -2.44 -0.63 -1.16
N ASP A 81 -1.52 -1.58 -1.31
CA ASP A 81 -1.47 -2.46 -2.47
C ASP A 81 -2.40 -3.67 -2.24
N MET A 82 -3.51 -3.70 -2.99
CA MET A 82 -4.57 -4.70 -2.87
C MET A 82 -4.59 -5.73 -4.02
N ALA A 83 -3.57 -5.74 -4.87
CA ALA A 83 -3.61 -6.50 -6.12
C ALA A 83 -3.75 -8.02 -5.94
N GLY A 84 -3.18 -8.61 -4.89
CA GLY A 84 -3.22 -10.06 -4.67
C GLY A 84 -4.64 -10.59 -4.37
N PRO A 85 -5.33 -10.09 -3.34
CA PRO A 85 -6.53 -10.75 -2.80
C PRO A 85 -7.84 -10.06 -3.15
N VAL A 86 -7.81 -9.03 -4.01
CA VAL A 86 -9.01 -8.40 -4.57
C VAL A 86 -9.89 -9.39 -5.35
N TRP A 87 -9.29 -10.45 -5.89
CA TRP A 87 -9.95 -11.41 -6.74
C TRP A 87 -9.79 -12.84 -6.21
N ASN A 88 -10.90 -13.55 -6.10
CA ASN A 88 -10.90 -14.97 -5.75
C ASN A 88 -11.07 -15.80 -7.03
N ASP A 89 -9.98 -16.41 -7.51
CA ASP A 89 -10.01 -17.23 -8.74
C ASP A 89 -10.95 -18.44 -8.66
N LYS A 90 -11.13 -19.03 -7.46
CA LYS A 90 -12.01 -20.18 -7.27
C LYS A 90 -13.48 -19.79 -7.39
N LYS A 91 -13.85 -18.64 -6.83
CA LYS A 91 -15.23 -18.12 -6.84
C LYS A 91 -15.50 -17.19 -8.03
N LYS A 92 -14.47 -16.83 -8.81
CA LYS A 92 -14.49 -15.85 -9.91
C LYS A 92 -15.23 -14.57 -9.52
N ALA A 93 -14.92 -14.05 -8.34
CA ALA A 93 -15.60 -12.90 -7.76
C ALA A 93 -14.63 -11.99 -7.02
N ALA A 94 -14.98 -10.72 -6.94
CA ALA A 94 -14.30 -9.76 -6.08
C ALA A 94 -14.53 -10.12 -4.61
N THR A 95 -13.49 -10.06 -3.80
CA THR A 95 -13.55 -10.41 -2.37
C THR A 95 -14.13 -9.29 -1.51
N GLY A 96 -14.12 -8.05 -2.00
CA GLY A 96 -14.47 -6.87 -1.19
C GLY A 96 -13.43 -6.55 -0.13
N PHE A 97 -12.23 -7.12 -0.22
CA PHE A 97 -11.16 -6.87 0.73
C PHE A 97 -10.79 -5.39 0.77
N GLY A 98 -10.55 -4.87 1.98
CA GLY A 98 -10.17 -3.50 2.25
C GLY A 98 -11.34 -2.62 2.64
N ILE A 99 -12.56 -3.00 2.29
CA ILE A 99 -13.76 -2.21 2.59
C ILE A 99 -13.96 -2.13 4.11
N SER A 100 -13.98 -3.28 4.80
CA SER A 100 -14.20 -3.32 6.24
C SER A 100 -13.14 -2.52 7.00
N THR A 101 -11.87 -2.67 6.64
CA THR A 101 -10.76 -1.95 7.30
C THR A 101 -10.84 -0.45 7.09
N LEU A 102 -11.13 0.00 5.85
CA LEU A 102 -11.26 1.42 5.57
C LEU A 102 -12.47 2.03 6.28
N VAL A 103 -13.60 1.31 6.34
CA VAL A 103 -14.78 1.76 7.08
C VAL A 103 -14.45 1.90 8.57
N GLU A 104 -13.83 0.88 9.18
CA GLU A 104 -13.45 0.92 10.59
C GLU A 104 -12.44 2.06 10.88
N TRP A 105 -11.45 2.26 10.00
CA TRP A 105 -10.49 3.35 10.12
C TRP A 105 -11.17 4.73 10.03
N VAL A 106 -12.12 4.92 9.11
CA VAL A 106 -12.89 6.16 9.02
C VAL A 106 -13.75 6.36 10.27
N LEU A 107 -14.44 5.33 10.76
CA LEU A 107 -15.29 5.44 11.96
C LEU A 107 -14.48 5.84 13.21
N LYS A 108 -13.28 5.27 13.37
CA LYS A 108 -12.36 5.65 14.45
C LYS A 108 -11.88 7.10 14.35
N ASN A 109 -11.67 7.60 13.14
CA ASN A 109 -11.16 8.95 12.89
C ASN A 109 -12.26 10.02 12.73
N SER A 110 -13.52 9.62 12.49
CA SER A 110 -14.65 10.55 12.32
C SER A 110 -15.26 11.03 13.63
N SER A 111 -14.89 10.40 14.74
CA SER A 111 -15.38 10.76 16.08
C SER A 111 -14.67 12.04 16.56
N SER A 112 -15.10 13.19 16.02
CA SER A 112 -14.80 14.54 16.52
C SER A 112 -15.87 15.01 17.50
#